data_AF-A0AAX1UMB9-F1
#
_entry.id   AF-A0AAX1UMB9-F1
#
_cell.length_a   1.000
_cell.length_b   1.000
_cell.length_c   1.000
_cell.angle_alpha   90.00
_cell.angle_beta   90.00
_cell.angle_gamma   90.00
#
_symmetry.space_group_name_H-M   'P 1'
#
loop_
_entity.id
_entity.type
_entity.pdbx_description
1 polymer ?
#
loop_
_entity_poly.entity_id
_entity_poly.type
_entity_poly.pdbx_seq_one_letter_code
_entity_poly.pdbx_strand_id
1 'polypeptide(L)' 'MTNGKIWLVVKPTVGVPLFLSAAVIASVVIHAAVLTTTTWLPAYYQGSAAVAAE' A
#
# COMPACT_ATOMS: atom_id res chain seq x y z
N MET A 1 14.06 14.96 -10.91
CA MET A 1 13.55 14.12 -12.01
C MET A 1 14.62 13.95 -13.09
N THR A 2 15.74 13.28 -12.78
CA THR A 2 16.91 13.15 -13.68
C THR A 2 16.96 11.82 -14.44
N ASN A 3 16.10 10.86 -14.12
CA ASN A 3 16.16 9.47 -14.60
C ASN A 3 15.32 9.18 -15.85
N GLY A 4 14.92 10.19 -16.63
CA GLY A 4 14.07 9.99 -17.82
C GLY A 4 14.67 9.07 -18.89
N LYS A 5 16.01 8.93 -18.91
CA LYS A 5 16.74 8.06 -19.84
C LYS A 5 16.63 6.56 -19.53
N ILE A 6 15.97 6.16 -18.43
CA ILE A 6 15.81 4.74 -18.07
C ILE A 6 15.10 3.93 -19.16
N TRP A 7 14.26 4.58 -19.97
CA TRP A 7 13.52 3.95 -21.07
C TRP A 7 14.38 3.61 -22.30
N LEU A 8 15.65 4.03 -22.34
CA LEU A 8 16.61 3.59 -23.34
C LEU A 8 17.14 2.17 -23.06
N VAL A 9 17.04 1.71 -21.80
CA VAL A 9 17.54 0.40 -21.36
C VAL A 9 16.43 -0.52 -20.85
N VAL A 10 15.24 0.02 -20.55
CA VAL A 10 14.04 -0.74 -20.18
C VAL A 10 12.92 -0.41 -21.16
N LYS A 11 12.26 -1.42 -21.74
CA LYS A 11 11.10 -1.18 -22.63
C LYS A 11 9.91 -0.62 -21.82
N PRO A 12 9.33 0.54 -22.18
CA PRO A 12 8.22 1.14 -21.45
C PRO A 12 6.99 0.24 -21.32
N THR A 13 6.68 -0.54 -22.36
CA THR A 13 5.53 -1.45 -22.40
C THR A 13 5.58 -2.56 -21.35
N VAL A 14 6.75 -2.86 -20.79
CA VAL A 14 6.92 -3.85 -19.71
C VAL A 14 7.25 -3.15 -18.39
N GLY A 15 8.15 -2.16 -18.41
CA GLY A 15 8.60 -1.49 -17.20
C GLY A 15 7.53 -0.62 -16.53
N VAL A 16 6.69 0.10 -17.31
CA VAL A 16 5.62 0.92 -16.71
C VAL A 16 4.56 0.04 -16.05
N PRO A 17 4.00 -1.00 -16.71
CA PRO A 17 3.05 -1.89 -16.04
C PRO A 17 3.64 -2.59 -14.81
N LEU A 18 4.90 -3.04 -14.88
CA LEU A 18 5.58 -3.68 -13.75
C LEU A 18 5.78 -2.73 -12.57
N PHE A 19 6.17 -1.48 -12.83
CA PHE A 19 6.33 -0.49 -11.77
C PHE A 19 5.00 -0.19 -11.07
N LEU A 20 3.93 0.03 -11.84
CA LEU A 20 2.62 0.33 -11.28
C LEU A 20 2.03 -0.88 -10.53
N SER A 21 2.21 -2.10 -11.04
CA SER A 21 1.75 -3.30 -10.35
C SER A 21 2.50 -3.53 -9.04
N ALA A 22 3.82 -3.34 -9.03
CA ALA A 22 4.62 -3.41 -7.82
C ALA A 22 4.17 -2.38 -6.77
N ALA A 23 3.87 -1.14 -7.19
CA ALA A 23 3.37 -0.10 -6.29
C ALA A 23 2.01 -0.46 -5.68
N VAL A 24 1.09 -1.01 -6.49
CA VAL A 24 -0.23 -1.47 -6.01
C VAL A 24 -0.08 -2.63 -5.03
N ILE A 25 0.73 -3.64 -5.35
CA ILE A 25 0.97 -4.79 -4.48
C ILE A 25 1.57 -4.32 -3.15
N ALA A 26 2.60 -3.47 -3.19
CA ALA A 26 3.23 -2.92 -2.00
C ALA A 26 2.22 -2.17 -1.13
N SER A 27 1.37 -1.33 -1.74
CA SER A 27 0.32 -0.61 -1.01
C SER A 27 -0.62 -1.56 -0.28
N VAL A 28 -1.16 -2.57 -0.97
CA VAL A 28 -2.10 -3.53 -0.36
C VAL A 28 -1.44 -4.33 0.76
N VAL A 29 -0.20 -4.78 0.56
CA VAL A 29 0.55 -5.53 1.57
C VAL A 29 0.77 -4.68 2.82
N ILE A 30 1.16 -3.42 2.68
CA ILE A 30 1.36 -2.52 3.82
C ILE A 30 0.04 -2.29 4.56
N HIS A 31 -1.07 -2.06 3.86
CA HIS A 31 -2.38 -1.89 4.51
C HIS A 31 -2.81 -3.15 5.26
N ALA A 32 -2.60 -4.34 4.69
CA ALA A 32 -2.86 -5.60 5.36
C ALA A 32 -1.97 -5.80 6.59
N ALA A 33 -0.70 -5.41 6.50
CA ALA A 33 0.23 -5.47 7.63
C ALA A 33 -0.21 -4.55 8.76
N VAL A 34 -0.54 -3.28 8.48
CA VAL A 34 -1.01 -2.35 9.51
C VAL A 34 -2.31 -2.86 10.14
N LEU A 35 -3.22 -3.42 9.34
CA LEU A 35 -4.48 -3.97 9.84
C LEU A 35 -4.27 -5.15 10.79
N THR A 36 -3.24 -5.97 10.59
CA THR A 36 -3.02 -7.19 11.37
C THR A 36 -2.01 -7.05 12.50
N THR A 37 -1.18 -6.01 12.47
CA THR A 37 -0.07 -5.81 13.43
C THR A 37 -0.26 -4.62 14.36
N THR A 38 -1.30 -3.81 14.15
CA THR A 38 -1.61 -2.65 15.02
C THR A 38 -3.02 -2.77 15.58
N THR A 39 -3.28 -2.09 16.70
CA THR A 39 -4.61 -2.12 17.37
C THR A 39 -5.54 -1.00 16.90
N TRP A 40 -4.98 0.14 16.46
CA TRP A 40 -5.76 1.33 16.13
C TRP A 40 -6.54 1.18 14.82
N LEU A 41 -5.98 0.52 13.79
CA LEU A 41 -6.64 0.42 12.48
C LEU A 41 -7.83 -0.55 12.51
N PRO A 42 -7.74 -1.73 13.15
CA PRO A 42 -8.92 -2.57 13.44
C PRO A 42 -9.96 -1.84 14.28
N ALA A 43 -9.54 -1.12 15.34
CA ALA A 43 -10.46 -0.37 16.19
C ALA A 43 -11.18 0.74 15.40
N TYR A 44 -10.48 1.43 14.50
CA TYR A 44 -11.06 2.43 13.61
C TYR A 44 -12.15 1.80 12.70
N TYR A 45 -11.89 0.64 12.12
CA TYR A 45 -12.88 -0.06 11.28
C TYR A 45 -14.00 -0.76 12.07
N GLN A 46 -13.80 -1.06 13.36
CA GLN A 46 -14.87 -1.52 14.25
C GLN A 46 -15.89 -0.41 14.60
N GLY A 47 -15.58 0.85 14.31
CA GLY A 47 -16.46 1.99 14.54
C GLY A 47 -16.53 2.41 16.01
N SER A 48 -17.68 2.87 16.48
CA SER A 48 -17.90 3.23 17.88
C SER A 48 -17.93 1.97 18.76
N ALA A 49 -16.75 1.46 19.13
CA ALA A 49 -16.65 0.49 20.22
C ALA A 49 -17.38 1.06 21.44
N ALA A 50 -18.35 0.32 21.98
CA ALA A 50 -19.08 0.74 23.16
C ALA A 50 -18.07 1.08 24.27
N VAL A 51 -18.15 2.29 24.83
CA VAL A 51 -17.43 2.62 26.06
C VAL A 51 -17.88 1.58 27.08
N ALA A 52 -16.94 0.73 27.52
CA ALA A 52 -17.25 -0.24 28.57
C ALA A 52 -17.78 0.53 29.77
N ALA A 53 -19.02 0.24 30.17
CA ALA A 53 -19.59 0.80 31.38
C ALA A 53 -18.77 0.24 32.56
N GLU A 54 -18.14 1.14 33.29
CA GLU A 54 -17.61 0.89 34.64
C GLU A 54 -18.76 0.60 35.61
#